data_AF-A0A453M3P2-F1
#
_entry.id   AF-A0A453M3P2-F1
#
_cell.length_a   1.000
_cell.length_b   1.000
_cell.length_c   1.000
_cell.angle_alpha   90.00
_cell.angle_beta   90.00
_cell.angle_gamma   90.00
#
_symmetry.space_group_name_H-M   'P 1'
#
loop_
_entity.id
_entity.type
_entity.pdbx_description
1 polymer ?
#
loop_
_entity_poly.entity_id
_entity_poly.type
_entity_poly.pdbx_seq_one_letter_code
_entity_poly.pdbx_strand_id
1 'polypeptide(L)'
;MTVRETLDFSRRCLGVGARYDMLAELAVREREAGIKPDPEIDAYMKATAVQGQESNIVTDLTLKVLGLDICADMPIGDEMIRGVSGGQRKRVTTG
;
A
#
# COMPACT_ATOMS: atom_id res chain seq x y z
N MET A 1 7.77 -0.86 16.67
CA MET A 1 7.26 -0.88 15.29
C MET A 1 5.79 -1.29 15.32
N THR A 2 4.91 -0.41 14.88
CA THR A 2 3.47 -0.66 14.75
C THR A 2 3.16 -1.39 13.44
N VAL A 3 1.91 -1.84 13.29
CA VAL A 3 1.45 -2.46 12.03
C VAL A 3 1.59 -1.48 10.86
N ARG A 4 1.18 -0.22 11.04
CA ARG A 4 1.30 0.84 10.04
C ARG A 4 2.75 1.10 9.66
N GLU A 5 3.62 1.30 10.65
CA GLU A 5 5.05 1.53 10.42
C GLU A 5 5.70 0.40 9.63
N THR A 6 5.27 -0.83 9.87
CA THR A 6 5.76 -2.03 9.17
C THR A 6 5.37 -2.01 7.70
N LEU A 7 4.10 -1.76 7.39
CA LEU A 7 3.62 -1.70 6.00
C LEU A 7 4.18 -0.48 5.25
N ASP A 8 4.35 0.65 5.93
CA ASP A 8 5.02 1.84 5.40
C ASP A 8 6.49 1.56 5.07
N PHE A 9 7.15 0.75 5.90
CA PHE A 9 8.52 0.30 5.64
C PHE A 9 8.56 -0.63 4.42
N SER A 10 7.71 -1.66 4.36
CA SER A 10 7.61 -2.59 3.23
C SER A 10 7.36 -1.84 1.90
N ARG A 11 6.45 -0.86 1.88
CA ARG A 11 6.21 -0.04 0.69
C ARG A 11 7.47 0.69 0.23
N ARG A 12 8.23 1.27 1.17
CA ARG A 12 9.48 2.00 0.85
C ARG A 12 10.52 1.06 0.26
N CYS A 13 10.63 -0.17 0.76
CA CYS A 13 11.51 -1.19 0.20
C CYS A 13 11.15 -1.57 -1.25
N LEU A 14 9.86 -1.56 -1.60
CA LEU A 14 9.40 -1.83 -2.97
C LEU A 14 9.63 -0.65 -3.93
N GLY A 15 9.76 0.57 -3.40
CA GLY A 15 9.88 1.78 -4.21
C GLY A 15 8.66 2.03 -5.11
N VAL A 16 8.82 2.90 -6.10
CA VAL A 16 7.76 3.22 -7.07
C VAL A 16 8.17 3.06 -8.54
N GLY A 17 9.42 2.69 -8.81
CA GLY A 17 9.94 2.60 -10.20
C GLY A 17 9.09 1.71 -11.10
N ALA A 18 8.86 0.46 -10.67
CA ALA A 18 8.02 -0.47 -11.42
C ALA A 18 6.57 0.02 -11.62
N ARG A 19 6.02 0.77 -10.66
CA ARG A 19 4.67 1.36 -10.78
C ARG A 19 4.64 2.49 -11.80
N TYR A 20 5.69 3.30 -11.85
CA TYR A 20 5.82 4.38 -12.83
C TYR A 20 5.92 3.82 -14.26
N ASP A 21 6.79 2.83 -14.47
CA ASP A 21 6.97 2.18 -15.78
C ASP A 21 5.66 1.52 -16.26
N MET A 22 4.98 0.80 -15.35
CA MET A 22 3.68 0.19 -15.63
C MET A 22 2.63 1.23 -16.00
N LEU A 23 2.56 2.37 -15.29
CA LEU A 23 1.60 3.42 -15.57
C LEU A 23 1.85 4.13 -16.90
N ALA A 24 3.12 4.35 -17.23
CA ALA A 24 3.50 4.93 -18.51
C ALA A 24 3.07 4.02 -19.66
N GLU A 25 3.31 2.71 -19.54
CA GLU A 25 2.87 1.73 -20.55
C GLU A 25 1.34 1.64 -20.63
N LEU A 26 0.65 1.62 -19.49
CA LEU A 26 -0.81 1.56 -19.44
C LEU A 26 -1.45 2.75 -20.17
N ALA A 27 -0.95 3.96 -19.93
CA ALA A 27 -1.47 5.18 -20.55
C ALA A 27 -1.35 5.17 -22.08
N VAL A 28 -0.28 4.57 -22.63
CA VAL A 28 -0.13 4.40 -24.09
C VAL A 28 -1.20 3.44 -24.61
N ARG A 29 -1.35 2.28 -23.98
CA ARG A 29 -2.32 1.25 -24.40
C ARG A 29 -3.78 1.73 -24.31
N GLU A 30 -4.12 2.45 -23.25
CA GLU A 30 -5.45 3.04 -23.07
C GLU A 30 -5.77 4.04 -24.19
N ARG A 31 -4.79 4.88 -24.55
CA ARG A 31 -4.94 5.84 -25.65
C ARG A 31 -5.13 5.15 -26.99
N GLU A 32 -4.34 4.12 -27.28
CA GLU A 32 -4.44 3.34 -28.53
C GLU A 32 -5.79 2.61 -28.65
N ALA A 33 -6.31 2.11 -27.53
CA ALA A 33 -7.60 1.43 -27.47
C ALA A 33 -8.80 2.39 -27.36
N GLY A 34 -8.57 3.71 -27.24
CA GLY A 34 -9.63 4.70 -27.04
C GLY A 34 -10.37 4.54 -25.71
N ILE A 35 -9.73 3.92 -24.71
CA ILE A 35 -10.29 3.66 -23.39
C ILE A 35 -10.08 4.91 -22.52
N LYS A 36 -11.16 5.37 -21.88
CA LYS A 36 -11.08 6.40 -20.84
C LYS A 36 -11.11 5.71 -19.48
N PRO A 37 -10.04 5.83 -18.67
CA PRO A 37 -10.04 5.25 -17.34
C PRO A 37 -11.05 5.98 -16.44
N ASP A 38 -11.55 5.24 -15.46
CA ASP A 38 -12.38 5.83 -14.41
C ASP A 38 -11.57 6.91 -13.64
N PRO A 39 -12.12 8.12 -13.42
CA PRO A 39 -11.38 9.21 -12.78
C PRO A 39 -10.83 8.88 -11.39
N GLU A 40 -11.54 8.06 -10.60
CA GLU A 40 -11.12 7.70 -9.24
C GLU A 40 -9.95 6.71 -9.29
N ILE A 41 -10.03 5.72 -10.19
CA ILE A 41 -8.96 4.74 -10.39
C ILE A 41 -7.71 5.42 -10.95
N ASP A 42 -7.86 6.29 -11.94
CA ASP A 42 -6.73 7.03 -12.54
C ASP A 42 -6.03 7.93 -11.51
N ALA A 43 -6.81 8.64 -10.68
CA ALA A 43 -6.27 9.46 -9.60
C ALA A 43 -5.51 8.61 -8.57
N TYR A 44 -6.08 7.47 -8.15
CA TYR A 44 -5.41 6.54 -7.24
C TYR A 44 -4.08 6.04 -7.82
N MET A 45 -4.12 5.51 -9.05
CA MET A 45 -2.94 4.92 -9.68
C MET A 45 -1.81 5.95 -9.78
N LYS A 46 -2.10 7.17 -10.24
CA LYS A 46 -1.14 8.27 -10.29
C LYS A 46 -0.59 8.62 -8.92
N ALA A 47 -1.46 8.75 -7.90
CA ALA A 47 -1.03 9.07 -6.55
C ALA A 47 -0.08 8.02 -5.95
N THR A 48 -0.26 6.73 -6.27
CA THR A 48 0.64 5.66 -5.79
C THR A 48 2.04 5.69 -6.41
N ALA A 49 2.19 6.32 -7.57
CA ALA A 49 3.45 6.42 -8.31
C ALA A 49 4.25 7.70 -8.03
N VAL A 50 3.70 8.64 -7.27
CA VAL A 50 4.43 9.85 -6.83
C VAL A 50 5.43 9.48 -5.73
N GLN A 51 6.71 9.78 -5.96
CA GLN A 51 7.76 9.67 -4.93
C GLN A 51 7.58 10.75 -3.86
N GLY A 52 7.80 10.39 -2.60
CA GLY A 52 7.89 11.37 -1.50
C GLY A 52 6.57 11.88 -0.93
N GLN A 53 5.40 11.38 -1.34
CA GLN A 53 4.15 11.65 -0.64
C GLN A 53 4.14 10.96 0.74
N GLU A 54 3.97 11.75 1.81
CA GLU A 54 3.86 11.28 3.20
C GLU A 54 2.55 10.55 3.48
N SER A 55 1.47 10.89 2.77
CA SER A 55 0.18 10.19 2.87
C SER A 55 0.26 8.85 2.15
N ASN A 56 0.34 7.77 2.93
CA ASN A 56 0.52 6.44 2.40
C ASN A 56 -0.81 5.79 2.01
N ILE A 57 -1.44 6.31 0.95
CA ILE A 57 -2.70 5.81 0.39
C ILE A 57 -2.62 4.28 0.17
N VAL A 58 -1.46 3.78 -0.24
CA VAL A 58 -1.22 2.34 -0.42
C VAL A 58 -1.29 1.61 0.92
N THR A 59 -0.59 2.07 1.95
CA THR A 59 -0.66 1.44 3.29
C THR A 59 -2.07 1.51 3.85
N ASP A 60 -2.75 2.65 3.73
CA ASP A 60 -4.13 2.80 4.22
C ASP A 60 -5.09 1.83 3.53
N LEU A 61 -4.94 1.66 2.21
CA LEU A 61 -5.70 0.68 1.47
C LEU A 61 -5.34 -0.75 1.91
N THR A 62 -4.06 -1.08 2.04
CA THR A 62 -3.60 -2.39 2.49
C THR A 62 -4.14 -2.72 3.89
N LEU A 63 -4.11 -1.76 4.82
CA LEU A 63 -4.68 -1.91 6.15
C LEU A 63 -6.17 -2.22 6.09
N LYS A 64 -6.94 -1.48 5.29
CA LYS A 64 -8.39 -1.71 5.14
C LYS A 64 -8.69 -3.06 4.48
N VAL A 65 -8.02 -3.38 3.38
CA VAL A 65 -8.23 -4.63 2.64
C VAL A 65 -7.90 -5.86 3.50
N LEU A 66 -6.84 -5.77 4.31
CA LEU A 66 -6.46 -6.86 5.23
C LEU A 66 -7.24 -6.84 6.55
N GLY A 67 -8.10 -5.85 6.81
CA GLY A 67 -8.82 -5.68 8.08
C GLY A 67 -7.87 -5.51 9.27
N LEU A 68 -6.84 -4.68 9.09
CA LEU A 68 -5.82 -4.31 10.07
C LEU A 68 -5.91 -2.84 10.49
N ASP A 69 -6.84 -2.08 9.92
CA ASP A 69 -7.12 -0.67 10.22
C ASP A 69 -7.38 -0.43 11.71
N ILE A 70 -8.15 -1.30 12.36
CA ILE A 70 -8.46 -1.21 13.80
C ILE A 70 -7.20 -1.36 14.68
N CYS A 71 -6.17 -2.08 14.20
CA CYS A 71 -4.94 -2.31 14.94
C CYS A 71 -3.72 -1.63 14.31
N ALA A 72 -3.91 -0.64 13.42
CA ALA A 72 -2.84 -0.03 12.65
C ALA A 72 -1.72 0.54 13.54
N ASP A 73 -2.11 1.17 14.65
CA ASP A 73 -1.18 1.85 15.56
C ASP A 73 -0.76 0.97 16.76
N MET A 74 -1.21 -0.28 16.80
CA MET A 74 -0.77 -1.24 17.82
C MET A 74 0.62 -1.78 17.48
N PRO A 75 1.48 -2.03 18.50
CA PRO A 75 2.75 -2.72 18.27
C PRO A 75 2.48 -4.15 17.80
N ILE A 76 3.30 -4.65 16.87
CA ILE A 76 3.23 -6.07 16.45
C ILE A 76 3.51 -6.99 17.65
N GLY A 77 4.41 -6.57 18.54
CA GLY A 77 4.87 -7.34 19.68
C GLY A 77 5.91 -8.40 19.31
N ASP A 78 6.54 -8.95 20.33
CA ASP A 78 7.56 -9.99 20.25
C ASP A 78 7.42 -10.94 21.46
N GLU A 79 8.47 -11.72 21.78
CA GLU A 79 8.46 -12.65 22.93
C GLU A 79 8.37 -11.93 24.29
N MET A 80 8.84 -10.69 24.36
CA MET A 80 8.94 -9.90 25.59
C MET A 80 7.84 -8.84 25.72
N ILE A 81 7.31 -8.36 24.58
CA ILE A 81 6.33 -7.28 24.47
C ILE A 81 5.07 -7.83 23.82
N ARG A 82 3.95 -7.74 24.55
CA ARG A 82 2.64 -8.08 23.99
C ARG A 82 2.28 -7.13 22.84
N GLY A 83 1.78 -7.69 21.74
CA GLY A 83 1.26 -6.92 20.61
C GLY A 83 -0.02 -7.50 20.02
N VAL A 84 -0.11 -7.51 18.70
CA VAL A 84 -1.29 -7.99 17.96
C VAL A 84 -1.49 -9.50 18.08
N SER A 85 -2.70 -9.97 17.79
CA SER A 85 -3.01 -11.41 17.77
C SER A 85 -2.21 -12.14 16.68
N GLY A 86 -2.03 -13.46 16.82
CA GLY A 86 -1.33 -14.27 15.82
C GLY A 86 -1.97 -14.21 14.43
N GLY A 87 -3.30 -14.10 14.35
CA GLY A 87 -4.03 -13.95 13.08
C GLY A 87 -3.84 -12.55 12.44
N GLN A 88 -3.70 -11.50 13.24
CA GLN A 88 -3.31 -10.18 12.75
C GLN A 88 -1.85 -10.22 12.25
N ARG A 89 -0.92 -10.78 13.04
CA ARG A 89 0.49 -10.93 12.65
C ARG A 89 0.65 -11.66 11.31
N LYS A 90 -0.09 -12.75 11.09
CA LYS A 90 -0.06 -13.47 9.81
C LYS A 90 -0.46 -12.60 8.62
N ARG A 91 -1.48 -11.76 8.77
CA ARG A 91 -1.92 -10.83 7.72
C ARG A 91 -0.89 -9.73 7.46
N VAL A 92 -0.27 -9.20 8.52
CA VAL A 92 0.82 -8.21 8.40
C VAL A 92 1.99 -8.77 7.62
N THR A 93 2.36 -10.05 7.82
CA THR A 93 3.46 -10.67 7.06
C THR A 93 3.11 -11.03 5.61
N THR A 94 1.83 -11.03 5.25
CA THR A 94 1.38 -11.30 3.86
C THR A 94 1.28 -10.02 3.03
N GLY A 95 0.93 -8.89 3.65
CA GLY A 95 0.83 -7.58 3.00
C GLY A 95 2.17 -6.89 2.83
#